data_AF-A0ABD0RRL1-F1
#
_entry.id   AF-A0ABD0RRL1-F1
#
_cell.length_a   1.000
_cell.length_b   1.000
_cell.length_c   1.000
_cell.angle_alpha   90.00
_cell.angle_beta   90.00
_cell.angle_gamma   90.00
#
_symmetry.space_group_name_H-M   'P 1'
#
loop_
_entity.id
_entity.type
_entity.pdbx_description
1 polymer ?
#
loop_
_entity_poly.entity_id
_entity_poly.type
_entity_poly.pdbx_seq_one_letter_code
_entity_poly.pdbx_strand_id
1 'polypeptide(L)' 'EMIRVIRSARTQGEERGIIQRECADIRAQFRQGDNGERSHSLAKLLYVHMLGYPAHFGQ' A
#
# COMPACT_ATOMS: atom_id res chain seq x y z
N GLU A 1 10.14 1.76 -0.39
CA GLU A 1 10.38 1.54 1.06
C GLU A 1 9.45 0.50 1.67
N MET A 2 8.13 0.60 1.43
CA MET A 2 7.07 -0.29 1.95
C MET A 2 7.43 -1.78 2.07
N ILE A 3 8.00 -2.41 1.03
CA ILE A 3 8.37 -3.84 1.07
C ILE A 3 9.34 -4.15 2.21
N ARG A 4 10.35 -3.30 2.44
CA ARG A 4 11.31 -3.50 3.53
C ARG A 4 10.64 -3.37 4.90
N VAL A 5 9.71 -2.43 5.04
CA VAL A 5 8.95 -2.20 6.27
C VAL A 5 8.03 -3.39 6.58
N ILE A 6 7.25 -3.84 5.59
CA ILE A 6 6.40 -5.05 5.69
C ILE A 6 7.23 -6.27 6.11
N ARG A 7 8.37 -6.50 5.46
CA ARG A 7 9.27 -7.64 5.78
C ARG A 7 9.92 -7.54 7.16
N SER A 8 9.87 -6.39 7.83
CA SER A 8 10.38 -6.21 9.19
C SER A 8 9.33 -6.49 10.26
N ALA A 9 8.06 -6.66 9.89
CA ALA A 9 6.99 -7.04 10.81
C ALA A 9 7.26 -8.41 11.43
N ARG A 10 7.10 -8.51 12.76
CA ARG A 10 7.29 -9.73 13.53
C ARG A 10 5.98 -10.48 13.75
N THR A 11 4.84 -9.81 13.54
CA THR A 11 3.51 -10.38 13.67
C THR A 11 2.62 -10.05 12.48
N GLN A 12 1.61 -10.88 12.22
CA GLN A 12 0.59 -10.56 11.22
C GLN A 12 -0.19 -9.28 11.55
N GLY A 13 -0.34 -8.94 12.84
CA GLY A 13 -0.99 -7.70 13.26
C GLY A 13 -0.20 -6.46 12.85
N GLU A 14 1.13 -6.49 13.05
CA GLU A 14 2.03 -5.42 12.60
C GLU A 14 2.01 -5.28 11.08
N GLU A 15 2.10 -6.40 10.36
CA GLU A 15 2.02 -6.43 8.90
C GLU A 15 0.73 -5.77 8.40
N ARG A 16 -0.42 -6.16 8.97
CA ARG A 16 -1.73 -5.57 8.68
C ARG A 16 -1.77 -4.07 8.95
N GLY A 17 -1.19 -3.63 10.07
CA GLY A 17 -1.14 -2.21 10.44
C GLY A 17 -0.35 -1.37 9.43
N ILE A 18 0.82 -1.87 9.00
CA ILE A 18 1.66 -1.22 7.97
C ILE A 18 0.90 -1.10 6.65
N ILE A 19 0.27 -2.20 6.20
CA ILE A 19 -0.49 -2.23 4.95
C ILE A 19 -1.68 -1.27 5.01
N GLN A 20 -2.45 -1.26 6.09
CA GLN A 20 -3.60 -0.36 6.24
C GLN A 20 -3.20 1.11 6.16
N ARG A 21 -2.08 1.47 6.82
CA ARG A 21 -1.54 2.83 6.78
C ARG A 21 -1.13 3.23 5.36
N GLU A 22 -0.33 2.42 4.69
CA GLU A 22 0.12 2.73 3.32
C GLU A 22 -1.05 2.77 2.32
N CYS A 23 -2.04 1.88 2.45
CA CYS A 23 -3.24 1.96 1.62
C CYS A 23 -4.05 3.24 1.87
N ALA A 24 -4.08 3.77 3.09
CA ALA A 24 -4.73 5.04 3.38
C ALA A 24 -4.00 6.22 2.73
N ASP A 25 -2.67 6.22 2.79
CA ASP A 25 -1.81 7.24 2.18
C ASP A 25 -1.96 7.23 0.65
N ILE A 26 -1.95 6.05 0.03
CA ILE A 26 -2.19 5.88 -1.41
C ILE A 26 -3.57 6.41 -1.82
N ARG A 27 -4.63 6.12 -1.05
CA ARG A 27 -5.97 6.66 -1.31
C ARG A 27 -5.99 8.20 -1.24
N ALA A 28 -5.24 8.78 -0.31
CA ALA A 28 -5.12 10.24 -0.22
C ALA A 28 -4.40 10.83 -1.44
N GLN A 29 -3.31 10.21 -1.89
CA GLN A 29 -2.58 10.63 -3.09
C GLN A 29 -3.45 10.56 -4.35
N PHE A 30 -4.23 9.49 -4.53
CA PHE A 30 -5.14 9.39 -5.67
C PHE A 30 -6.19 10.51 -5.72
N ARG A 31 -6.71 10.94 -4.56
CA ARG A 31 -7.66 12.05 -4.47
C ARG A 31 -7.05 13.40 -4.82
N GLN A 32 -5.76 13.60 -4.56
CA GLN A 32 -5.06 14.86 -4.85
C GLN A 32 -4.74 15.02 -6.35
N GLY A 33 -4.87 13.94 -7.15
CA GLY A 33 -4.69 13.99 -8.60
C GLY A 33 -3.24 14.13 -9.06
N ASP A 34 -2.27 13.92 -8.16
CA ASP A 34 -0.86 13.97 -8.52
C ASP A 34 -0.48 12.72 -9.35
N ASN A 35 -0.19 12.94 -10.63
CA ASN A 35 0.15 11.88 -11.57
C ASN A 35 1.59 11.36 -11.39
N GLY A 36 2.48 12.12 -10.72
CA GLY A 36 3.88 11.75 -10.58
C GLY A 36 4.10 10.43 -9.83
N GLU A 37 3.28 10.19 -8.80
CA GLU A 37 3.40 9.03 -7.92
C GLU A 37 2.44 7.88 -8.27
N ARG A 38 1.65 8.03 -9.34
CA ARG A 38 0.53 7.12 -9.63
C ARG A 38 1.00 5.69 -9.94
N SER A 39 2.05 5.55 -10.74
CA SER A 39 2.64 4.25 -11.10
C SER A 39 3.24 3.55 -9.88
N HIS A 40 3.91 4.30 -9.01
CA HIS A 40 4.51 3.80 -7.78
C HIS A 40 3.43 3.33 -6.78
N SER A 41 2.36 4.10 -6.62
CA SER A 41 1.21 3.73 -5.78
C SER A 41 0.47 2.49 -6.31
N LEU A 42 0.36 2.32 -7.63
CA LEU A 42 -0.16 1.09 -8.23
C LEU A 42 0.75 -0.12 -7.96
N ALA A 43 2.07 0.04 -8.08
CA ALA A 43 3.02 -1.04 -7.79
C ALA A 43 2.93 -1.48 -6.32
N LYS A 44 2.77 -0.54 -5.38
CA LYS A 44 2.51 -0.86 -3.97
C LYS A 44 1.21 -1.65 -3.80
N LEU A 45 0.10 -1.22 -4.41
CA LEU A 45 -1.18 -1.93 -4.31
C LEU A 45 -1.13 -3.34 -4.92
N LEU A 46 -0.43 -3.54 -6.04
CA LEU A 46 -0.19 -4.86 -6.61
C LEU A 46 0.56 -5.77 -5.64
N TYR A 47 1.57 -5.25 -4.94
CA TYR A 47 2.29 -6.01 -3.93
C TYR A 47 1.39 -6.43 -2.76
N VAL A 48 0.57 -5.51 -2.26
CA VAL A 48 -0.43 -5.80 -1.22
C VAL A 48 -1.39 -6.91 -1.67
N HIS A 49 -1.88 -6.84 -2.92
CA HIS A 49 -2.73 -7.87 -3.50
C HIS A 49 -2.04 -9.24 -3.59
N MET A 50 -0.77 -9.27 -4.01
CA MET A 50 0.03 -10.51 -4.09
C MET A 50 0.26 -11.15 -2.71
N LEU A 51 0.25 -10.37 -1.63
CA LEU A 51 0.29 -10.87 -0.26
C LEU A 51 -1.06 -11.42 0.23
N GLY A 52 -2.12 -11.37 -0.59
CA GLY A 52 -3.45 -11.86 -0.26
C GLY A 52 -4.33 -10.85 0.48
N TYR A 53 -3.91 -9.58 0.56
CA TYR A 53 -4.69 -8.51 1.18
C TYR A 53 -5.60 -7.81 0.15
N PRO A 54 -6.75 -7.27 0.60
CA PRO A 54 -7.62 -6.49 -0.27
C PRO A 54 -6.89 -5.22 -0.76
N ALA A 55 -6.85 -5.05 -2.08
CA ALA A 55 -6.28 -3.87 -2.74
C ALA A 55 -7.35 -3.23 -3.62
N HIS A 56 -7.81 -2.03 -3.25
CA HIS A 56 -8.75 -1.25 -4.04
C HIS A 56 -7.96 -0.39 -5.03
N PHE A 57 -7.98 -0.77 -6.31
CA PHE A 57 -7.30 -0.04 -7.37
C PHE A 57 -8.17 1.13 -7.86
N GLY A 58 -7.69 2.36 -7.69
CA GLY A 58 -8.29 3.55 -8.33
C GLY A 58 -9.66 3.98 -7.81
N GLN A 59 -9.99 3.67 -6.55
CA GLN A 59 -11.19 4.18 -5.84
C GLN A 59 -10.83 5.31 -4.87
#